data_AF-A0A172TWH6-F1
#
_entry.id   AF-A0A172TWH6-F1
#
_cell.length_a   1.000
_cell.length_b   1.000
_cell.length_c   1.000
_cell.angle_alpha   90.00
_cell.angle_beta   90.00
_cell.angle_gamma   90.00
#
_symmetry.space_group_name_H-M   'P 1'
#
loop_
_entity.id
_entity.type
_entity.pdbx_description
1 polymer ?
#
loop_
_entity_poly.entity_id
_entity_poly.type
_entity_poly.pdbx_seq_one_letter_code
_entity_poly.pdbx_strand_id
1 'polypeptide(L)'
;MKNVFVFCFALFVTNTMVAQNRLTDTTATCVAYWKNKESKVFLVKNIKDQKVDSSTQSHLEFSYEAHITVKDSTKDGYTVEWKNENYTSDDPSMSQVNMFFKNLKFIYKTDKNGDFSELVNWEEVRDFYVNLGALSIPKNNDTAQAVWEKTKALFQTREAVENTLIKDVQMFHTFYGGEYPTRKQSAETILPNPFGGQPIPALTTVQVSRLQKNSPTCTVRTTQEIDQGKAGIFIADLLKALGMPEAKTREELEEAFKYFSLRDEAEIELQVKTGWPVSLRFKRVAKMMSTLQTDTYSFTIKQ
;
A
#
# COMPACT_ATOMS: atom_id res chain seq x y z
N MET A 1 4.68 -22.67 9.76
CA MET A 1 5.21 -21.56 8.94
C MET A 1 4.15 -20.47 8.92
N LYS A 2 4.45 -19.27 9.42
CA LYS A 2 3.53 -18.13 9.31
C LYS A 2 3.66 -17.61 7.87
N ASN A 3 2.70 -17.93 7.02
CA ASN A 3 2.65 -17.41 5.65
C ASN A 3 2.31 -15.92 5.75
N VAL A 4 3.29 -15.06 5.47
CA VAL A 4 3.10 -13.60 5.42
C VAL A 4 2.61 -13.25 4.02
N PHE A 5 1.32 -12.98 3.88
CA PHE A 5 0.73 -12.51 2.63
C PHE A 5 0.98 -11.00 2.47
N VAL A 6 1.46 -10.60 1.28
CA VAL A 6 1.88 -9.24 0.96
C VAL A 6 1.07 -8.79 -0.26
N PHE A 7 -0.13 -8.24 -0.04
CA PHE A 7 -0.99 -7.70 -1.10
C PHE A 7 -0.64 -6.24 -1.40
N CYS A 8 -0.74 -5.80 -2.65
CA CYS A 8 -0.44 -4.43 -3.09
C CYS A 8 -1.72 -3.74 -3.56
N PHE A 9 -1.84 -2.44 -3.31
CA PHE A 9 -3.00 -1.63 -3.69
C PHE A 9 -2.61 -0.85 -4.94
N ALA A 10 -3.32 -1.06 -6.05
CA ALA A 10 -3.14 -0.29 -7.28
C ALA A 10 -4.50 0.25 -7.70
N LEU A 11 -4.71 1.56 -7.53
CA LEU A 11 -5.86 2.25 -8.11
C LEU A 11 -5.40 2.92 -9.41
N PHE A 12 -5.97 2.51 -10.53
CA PHE A 12 -5.86 3.24 -11.78
C PHE A 12 -6.95 4.31 -11.81
N VAL A 13 -6.58 5.58 -11.68
CA VAL A 13 -7.48 6.72 -11.89
C VAL A 13 -7.18 7.36 -13.24
N THR A 14 -8.22 7.68 -14.00
CA THR A 14 -8.10 8.35 -15.30
C THR A 14 -7.66 9.80 -15.12
N ASN A 15 -6.60 10.19 -15.84
CA ASN A 15 -6.00 11.52 -15.79
C ASN A 15 -6.97 12.61 -16.31
N THR A 16 -7.45 13.48 -15.43
CA THR A 16 -8.00 14.80 -15.82
C THR A 16 -7.00 15.89 -15.44
N MET A 17 -6.70 16.80 -16.39
CA MET A 17 -5.83 17.95 -16.11
C MET A 17 -6.56 18.92 -15.16
N VAL A 18 -6.30 18.81 -13.86
CA VAL A 18 -6.76 19.79 -12.88
C VAL A 18 -5.56 20.48 -12.23
N ALA A 19 -5.50 21.80 -12.32
CA ALA A 19 -4.35 22.60 -11.87
C ALA A 19 -4.54 23.25 -10.48
N GLN A 20 -5.72 23.11 -9.85
CA GLN A 20 -6.02 23.64 -8.52
C GLN A 20 -6.89 22.66 -7.74
N ASN A 21 -6.68 22.51 -6.42
CA ASN A 21 -7.55 21.70 -5.60
C ASN A 21 -8.93 22.34 -5.61
N ARG A 22 -9.86 21.73 -6.33
CA ARG A 22 -11.20 22.26 -6.52
C ARG A 22 -12.12 21.56 -5.55
N LEU A 23 -12.67 22.32 -4.61
CA LEU A 23 -13.84 21.91 -3.83
C LEU A 23 -15.06 22.55 -4.47
N THR A 24 -15.87 21.76 -5.16
CA THR A 24 -17.19 22.19 -5.65
C THR A 24 -18.28 21.65 -4.72
N ASP A 25 -19.55 21.92 -5.03
CA ASP A 25 -20.65 21.29 -4.30
C ASP A 25 -20.75 19.78 -4.59
N THR A 26 -20.10 19.28 -5.64
CA THR A 26 -20.25 17.90 -6.14
C THR A 26 -18.96 17.09 -6.22
N THR A 27 -17.80 17.73 -6.19
CA THR A 27 -16.50 17.07 -6.33
C THR A 27 -15.40 17.72 -5.48
N ALA A 28 -14.38 16.92 -5.16
CA ALA A 28 -13.12 17.35 -4.56
C ALA A 28 -11.95 16.76 -5.33
N THR A 29 -10.90 17.52 -5.59
CA THR A 29 -9.66 16.96 -6.15
C THR A 29 -8.58 16.82 -5.10
N CYS A 30 -7.68 15.87 -5.31
CA CYS A 30 -6.50 15.65 -4.49
C CYS A 30 -5.25 15.90 -5.33
N VAL A 31 -4.69 17.09 -5.21
CA VAL A 31 -3.50 17.56 -5.92
C VAL A 31 -2.50 18.09 -4.92
N ALA A 32 -1.23 17.74 -5.11
CA ALA A 32 -0.11 18.26 -4.36
C ALA A 32 0.18 19.71 -4.78
N TYR A 33 0.46 20.58 -3.80
CA TYR A 33 0.97 21.95 -4.01
C TYR A 33 2.25 22.17 -3.22
N TRP A 34 3.11 21.17 -3.22
CA TRP A 34 4.29 21.17 -2.37
C TRP A 34 5.33 22.16 -2.86
N LYS A 35 5.99 22.82 -1.91
CA LYS A 35 7.03 23.81 -2.22
C LYS A 35 8.39 23.15 -2.26
N ASN A 36 9.29 23.71 -3.08
CA ASN A 36 10.68 23.29 -3.06
C ASN A 36 11.25 23.43 -1.64
N LYS A 37 11.99 22.41 -1.19
CA LYS A 37 12.57 22.29 0.16
C LYS A 37 11.56 22.25 1.30
N GLU A 38 10.27 22.07 1.01
CA GLU A 38 9.29 21.82 2.06
C GLU A 38 9.50 20.42 2.65
N SER A 39 9.42 20.33 3.97
CA SER A 39 9.55 19.08 4.72
C SER A 39 8.39 18.91 5.69
N LYS A 40 7.92 17.67 5.83
CA LYS A 40 6.92 17.25 6.83
C LYS A 40 7.40 15.96 7.49
N VAL A 41 6.97 15.76 8.73
CA VAL A 41 7.19 14.51 9.47
C VAL A 41 5.84 13.88 9.75
N PHE A 42 5.71 12.59 9.45
CA PHE A 42 4.53 11.80 9.74
C PHE A 42 4.88 10.70 10.72
N LEU A 43 4.03 10.51 11.74
CA LEU A 43 4.03 9.26 12.49
C LEU A 43 3.31 8.22 11.64
N VAL A 44 4.04 7.19 11.22
CA VAL A 44 3.48 6.02 10.54
C VAL A 44 3.30 4.92 11.55
N LYS A 45 2.11 4.33 11.61
CA LYS A 45 1.77 3.21 12.48
C LYS A 45 1.15 2.10 11.67
N ASN A 46 1.62 0.87 11.88
CA ASN A 46 1.13 -0.35 11.27
C ASN A 46 0.70 -1.32 12.38
N ILE A 47 -0.51 -1.84 12.24
CA ILE A 47 -1.06 -2.88 13.10
C ILE A 47 -1.46 -4.06 12.20
N LYS A 48 -0.92 -5.24 12.52
CA LYS A 48 -1.31 -6.51 11.91
C LYS A 48 -1.96 -7.39 12.97
N ASP A 49 -3.23 -7.68 12.76
CA ASP A 49 -3.98 -8.67 13.52
C ASP A 49 -4.26 -9.88 12.64
N GLN A 50 -3.96 -11.08 13.13
CA GLN A 50 -4.31 -12.33 12.46
C GLN A 50 -5.06 -13.22 13.43
N LYS A 51 -6.19 -13.74 12.98
CA LYS A 51 -6.99 -14.73 13.68
C LYS A 51 -7.05 -16.01 12.86
N VAL A 52 -6.66 -17.14 13.45
CA VAL A 52 -6.80 -18.48 12.86
C VAL A 52 -7.82 -19.25 13.70
N ASP A 53 -8.90 -19.69 13.06
CA ASP A 53 -10.07 -20.27 13.72
C ASP A 53 -10.64 -19.34 14.82
N SER A 54 -11.35 -19.89 15.80
CA SER A 54 -11.91 -19.12 16.91
C SER A 54 -10.90 -18.79 18.03
N SER A 55 -9.67 -19.31 18.00
CA SER A 55 -8.81 -19.38 19.19
C SER A 55 -7.43 -18.72 19.08
N THR A 56 -6.76 -18.71 17.93
CA THR A 56 -5.39 -18.18 17.84
C THR A 56 -5.39 -16.77 17.28
N GLN A 57 -5.05 -15.78 18.11
CA GLN A 57 -4.83 -14.40 17.70
C GLN A 57 -3.34 -14.07 17.77
N SER A 58 -2.76 -13.54 16.70
CA SER A 58 -1.49 -12.84 16.76
C SER A 58 -1.69 -11.36 16.48
N HIS A 59 -0.98 -10.53 17.23
CA HIS A 59 -0.93 -9.09 17.10
C HIS A 59 0.52 -8.67 16.86
N LEU A 60 0.71 -7.68 16.01
CA LEU A 60 1.99 -7.01 15.80
C LEU A 60 1.71 -5.54 15.57
N GLU A 61 2.35 -4.69 16.35
CA GLU A 61 2.31 -3.24 16.20
C GLU A 61 3.72 -2.71 15.98
N PHE A 62 3.89 -1.86 14.97
CA PHE A 62 5.11 -1.08 14.82
C PHE A 62 4.81 0.31 14.29
N SER A 63 5.65 1.27 14.64
CA SER A 63 5.56 2.64 14.18
C SER A 63 6.93 3.24 13.95
N TYR A 64 6.99 4.31 13.17
CA TYR A 64 8.21 5.06 12.88
C TYR A 64 7.85 6.48 12.42
N GLU A 65 8.85 7.35 12.33
CA GLU A 65 8.73 8.70 11.80
C GLU A 65 9.19 8.74 10.35
N ALA A 66 8.28 9.08 9.45
CA ALA A 66 8.57 9.34 8.04
C ALA A 66 8.88 10.82 7.85
N HIS A 67 10.15 11.14 7.57
CA HIS A 67 10.62 12.45 7.17
C HIS A 67 10.53 12.59 5.66
N ILE A 68 9.56 13.36 5.19
CA ILE A 68 9.27 13.56 3.77
C ILE A 68 9.75 14.97 3.39
N THR A 69 10.67 15.06 2.45
CA THR A 69 11.26 16.34 2.00
C THR A 69 11.19 16.46 0.49
N VAL A 70 10.60 17.55 0.00
CA VAL A 70 10.59 17.90 -1.41
C VAL A 70 11.96 18.46 -1.78
N LYS A 71 12.77 17.66 -2.48
CA LYS A 71 14.13 18.02 -2.88
C LYS A 71 14.13 18.99 -4.05
N ASP A 72 13.18 18.83 -4.95
CA ASP A 72 12.97 19.72 -6.08
C ASP A 72 11.49 19.77 -6.48
N SER A 73 11.06 20.92 -7.01
CA SER A 73 9.69 21.19 -7.43
C SER A 73 9.73 21.92 -8.77
N THR A 74 9.24 21.25 -9.82
CA THR A 74 9.23 21.75 -11.19
C THR A 74 7.80 21.86 -11.71
N LYS A 75 7.63 22.40 -12.92
CA LYS A 75 6.32 22.41 -13.59
C LYS A 75 5.78 21.01 -13.91
N ASP A 76 6.68 20.02 -13.99
CA ASP A 76 6.37 18.66 -14.46
C ASP A 76 6.16 17.68 -13.30
N GLY A 77 6.60 18.03 -12.08
CA GLY A 77 6.45 17.20 -10.90
C GLY A 77 7.44 17.50 -9.78
N TYR A 78 7.48 16.59 -8.80
CA TYR A 78 8.30 16.70 -7.60
C TYR A 78 9.37 15.61 -7.56
N THR A 79 10.55 15.94 -7.01
CA THR A 79 11.50 14.94 -6.52
C THR A 79 11.44 14.95 -5.00
N VAL A 80 11.16 13.80 -4.39
CA VAL A 80 10.91 13.67 -2.97
C VAL A 80 11.89 12.68 -2.35
N GLU A 81 12.39 13.03 -1.16
CA GLU A 81 13.17 12.17 -0.30
C GLU A 81 12.32 11.77 0.89
N TRP A 82 12.22 10.47 1.14
CA TRP A 82 11.56 9.87 2.28
C TRP A 82 12.58 9.11 3.12
N LYS A 83 12.66 9.43 4.42
CA LYS A 83 13.53 8.77 5.39
C LYS A 83 12.73 8.30 6.58
N ASN A 84 13.06 7.12 7.08
CA ASN A 84 12.39 6.55 8.24
C ASN A 84 13.32 6.57 9.44
N GLU A 85 12.84 7.09 10.55
CA GLU A 85 13.57 7.16 11.82
C GLU A 85 12.68 6.74 12.98
N ASN A 86 13.27 6.56 14.17
CA ASN A 86 12.53 6.38 15.42
C ASN A 86 11.52 5.21 15.39
N TYR A 87 11.94 4.06 14.84
CA TYR A 87 11.15 2.85 14.83
C TYR A 87 10.89 2.34 16.25
N THR A 88 9.65 1.94 16.51
CA THR A 88 9.20 1.27 17.74
C THR A 88 8.32 0.09 17.36
N SER A 89 8.40 -1.00 18.13
CA SER A 89 7.52 -2.16 17.95
C SER A 89 7.25 -2.82 19.29
N ASP A 90 6.10 -3.47 19.41
CA ASP A 90 5.78 -4.35 20.52
C ASP A 90 6.50 -5.71 20.46
N ASP A 91 7.12 -6.05 19.32
CA ASP A 91 7.96 -7.23 19.14
C ASP A 91 9.42 -6.95 19.55
N PRO A 92 9.93 -7.61 20.62
CA PRO A 92 11.31 -7.42 21.08
C PRO A 92 12.37 -7.76 20.04
N SER A 93 12.06 -8.63 19.07
CA SER A 93 12.98 -9.00 17.99
C SER A 93 13.28 -7.82 17.04
N MET A 94 12.44 -6.79 17.04
CA MET A 94 12.59 -5.59 16.22
C MET A 94 13.38 -4.48 16.92
N SER A 95 13.91 -4.72 18.12
CA SER A 95 14.66 -3.71 18.90
C SER A 95 15.87 -3.10 18.18
N GLN A 96 16.50 -3.86 17.27
CA GLN A 96 17.67 -3.40 16.49
C GLN A 96 17.31 -2.77 15.15
N VAL A 97 16.02 -2.69 14.79
CA VAL A 97 15.58 -2.23 13.45
C VAL A 97 16.09 -0.82 13.14
N ASN A 98 16.13 0.08 14.13
CA ASN A 98 16.67 1.43 13.97
C ASN A 98 18.12 1.45 13.46
N MET A 99 18.96 0.50 13.89
CA MET A 99 20.36 0.45 13.47
C MET A 99 20.49 0.12 11.98
N PHE A 100 19.64 -0.78 11.47
CA PHE A 100 19.67 -1.16 10.06
C PHE A 100 19.10 -0.05 9.17
N PHE A 101 17.99 0.57 9.57
CA PHE A 101 17.25 1.50 8.69
C PHE A 101 17.75 2.95 8.72
N LYS A 102 18.65 3.31 9.65
CA LYS A 102 19.15 4.69 9.88
C LYS A 102 19.58 5.45 8.62
N ASN A 103 20.11 4.76 7.62
CA ASN A 103 20.63 5.38 6.40
C ASN A 103 19.79 5.09 5.15
N LEU A 104 18.70 4.33 5.28
CA LEU A 104 17.83 4.03 4.15
C LEU A 104 17.02 5.29 3.80
N LYS A 105 17.03 5.63 2.52
CA LYS A 105 16.24 6.72 1.95
C LYS A 105 15.55 6.21 0.69
N PHE A 106 14.33 6.66 0.47
CA PHE A 106 13.62 6.48 -0.78
C PHE A 106 13.63 7.82 -1.51
N ILE A 107 14.25 7.86 -2.68
CA ILE A 107 14.25 9.02 -3.57
C ILE A 107 13.33 8.67 -4.73
N TYR A 108 12.23 9.38 -4.86
CA TYR A 108 11.23 9.09 -5.87
C TYR A 108 10.73 10.36 -6.54
N LYS A 109 10.08 10.19 -7.69
CA LYS A 109 9.42 11.27 -8.41
C LYS A 109 7.92 11.08 -8.42
N THR A 110 7.24 12.21 -8.55
CA THR A 110 5.81 12.26 -8.82
C THR A 110 5.55 13.07 -10.08
N ASP A 111 4.34 12.99 -10.60
CA ASP A 111 3.83 14.00 -11.52
C ASP A 111 3.55 15.33 -10.79
N LYS A 112 3.09 16.34 -11.54
CA LYS A 112 2.67 17.65 -11.00
C LYS A 112 1.49 17.58 -10.03
N ASN A 113 0.69 16.52 -10.09
CA ASN A 113 -0.46 16.33 -9.23
C ASN A 113 -0.08 15.65 -7.90
N GLY A 114 1.13 15.13 -7.80
CA GLY A 114 1.60 14.34 -6.67
C GLY A 114 1.34 12.85 -6.84
N ASP A 115 0.95 12.36 -8.00
CA ASP A 115 0.84 10.92 -8.27
C ASP A 115 2.24 10.29 -8.41
N PHE A 116 2.45 9.10 -7.85
CA PHE A 116 3.74 8.43 -7.85
C PHE A 116 4.15 8.06 -9.28
N SER A 117 5.39 8.38 -9.66
CA SER A 117 5.90 8.10 -11.01
C SER A 117 6.97 7.01 -11.02
N GLU A 118 8.03 7.16 -10.22
CA GLU A 118 9.14 6.20 -10.17
C GLU A 118 9.97 6.34 -8.89
N LEU A 119 10.56 5.23 -8.46
CA LEU A 119 11.62 5.17 -7.46
C LEU A 119 12.98 5.33 -8.16
N VAL A 120 13.62 6.47 -7.94
CA VAL A 120 14.88 6.85 -8.61
C VAL A 120 16.03 5.97 -8.12
N ASN A 121 16.15 5.77 -6.81
CA ASN A 121 17.22 4.98 -6.21
C ASN A 121 16.81 3.52 -5.92
N TRP A 122 16.01 2.91 -6.81
CA TRP A 122 15.43 1.58 -6.58
C TRP A 122 16.48 0.48 -6.35
N GLU A 123 17.66 0.57 -6.96
CA GLU A 123 18.74 -0.40 -6.75
C GLU A 123 19.32 -0.32 -5.34
N GLU A 124 19.50 0.89 -4.79
CA GLU A 124 19.95 1.08 -3.42
C GLU A 124 18.94 0.48 -2.43
N VAL A 125 17.64 0.71 -2.70
CA VAL A 125 16.55 0.15 -1.89
C VAL A 125 16.53 -1.38 -1.99
N ARG A 126 16.59 -1.93 -3.19
CA ARG A 126 16.69 -3.38 -3.45
C ARG A 126 17.84 -3.98 -2.65
N ASP A 127 19.04 -3.45 -2.83
CA ASP A 127 20.27 -3.99 -2.26
C ASP A 127 20.24 -3.91 -0.74
N PHE A 128 19.67 -2.84 -0.18
CA PHE A 128 19.44 -2.75 1.26
C PHE A 128 18.57 -3.90 1.79
N TYR A 129 17.37 -4.11 1.22
CA TYR A 129 16.46 -5.15 1.69
C TYR A 129 16.99 -6.55 1.43
N VAL A 130 17.67 -6.77 0.30
CA VAL A 130 18.35 -8.03 0.00
C VAL A 130 19.44 -8.31 1.04
N ASN A 131 20.29 -7.35 1.36
CA ASN A 131 21.34 -7.55 2.34
C ASN A 131 20.75 -7.78 3.75
N LEU A 132 19.71 -7.05 4.13
CA LEU A 132 19.01 -7.24 5.40
C LEU A 132 18.36 -8.64 5.49
N GLY A 133 17.71 -9.08 4.42
CA GLY A 133 17.12 -10.43 4.35
C GLY A 133 18.17 -11.52 4.48
N ALA A 134 19.32 -11.39 3.80
CA ALA A 134 20.43 -12.34 3.88
C ALA A 134 20.99 -12.51 5.31
N LEU A 135 20.98 -11.45 6.13
CA LEU A 135 21.39 -11.53 7.55
C LEU A 135 20.44 -12.37 8.40
N SER A 136 19.19 -12.50 7.97
CA SER A 136 18.14 -13.25 8.67
C SER A 136 18.10 -14.72 8.26
N ILE A 137 18.87 -15.14 7.25
CA ILE A 137 18.93 -16.53 6.78
C ILE A 137 20.03 -17.30 7.53
N PRO A 138 19.69 -18.42 8.20
CA PRO A 138 20.70 -19.27 8.82
C PRO A 138 21.69 -19.81 7.78
N LYS A 139 22.99 -19.58 8.00
CA LYS A 139 24.06 -20.01 7.07
C LYS A 139 24.21 -21.52 6.95
N ASN A 140 23.75 -22.26 7.94
CA ASN A 140 23.83 -23.72 8.03
C ASN A 140 22.55 -24.44 7.58
N ASN A 141 21.69 -23.76 6.82
CA ASN A 141 20.43 -24.32 6.33
C ASN A 141 20.34 -24.14 4.80
N ASP A 142 20.76 -25.16 4.07
CA ASP A 142 20.80 -25.16 2.60
C ASP A 142 19.42 -24.90 1.97
N THR A 143 18.36 -25.41 2.58
CA THR A 143 16.98 -25.15 2.13
C THR A 143 16.64 -23.67 2.27
N ALA A 144 16.97 -23.04 3.41
CA ALA A 144 16.72 -21.63 3.63
C ALA A 144 17.54 -20.75 2.68
N GLN A 145 18.80 -21.13 2.40
CA GLN A 145 19.64 -20.47 1.40
C GLN A 145 19.05 -20.59 -0.01
N ALA A 146 18.62 -21.78 -0.42
CA ALA A 146 18.02 -21.99 -1.74
C ALA A 146 16.70 -21.21 -1.92
N VAL A 147 15.86 -21.14 -0.88
CA VAL A 147 14.63 -20.32 -0.89
C VAL A 147 14.98 -18.83 -0.96
N TRP A 148 16.01 -18.39 -0.23
CA TRP A 148 16.47 -17.01 -0.24
C TRP A 148 16.96 -16.57 -1.63
N GLU A 149 17.76 -17.38 -2.31
CA GLU A 149 18.25 -17.07 -3.65
C GLU A 149 17.10 -16.90 -4.66
N LYS A 150 16.07 -17.77 -4.58
CA LYS A 150 14.85 -17.61 -5.39
C LYS A 150 14.08 -16.34 -5.04
N THR A 151 14.01 -16.00 -3.75
CA THR A 151 13.31 -14.80 -3.28
C THR A 151 14.02 -13.53 -3.74
N LYS A 152 15.35 -13.47 -3.68
CA LYS A 152 16.16 -12.36 -4.17
C LYS A 152 15.96 -12.09 -5.67
N ALA A 153 15.73 -13.15 -6.46
CA ALA A 153 15.45 -13.04 -7.89
C ALA A 153 14.13 -12.29 -8.19
N LEU A 154 13.21 -12.18 -7.23
CA LEU A 154 11.95 -11.45 -7.42
C LEU A 154 12.14 -9.93 -7.43
N PHE A 155 13.24 -9.41 -6.88
CA PHE A 155 13.48 -7.96 -6.77
C PHE A 155 14.42 -7.41 -7.86
N GLN A 156 14.59 -8.13 -8.97
CA GLN A 156 15.56 -7.76 -10.02
C GLN A 156 15.11 -6.59 -10.90
N THR A 157 13.83 -6.22 -10.86
CA THR A 157 13.29 -5.10 -11.63
C THR A 157 12.83 -3.97 -10.72
N ARG A 158 12.87 -2.74 -11.26
CA ARG A 158 12.35 -1.56 -10.57
C ARG A 158 10.88 -1.74 -10.18
N GLU A 159 10.05 -2.19 -11.12
CA GLU A 159 8.61 -2.40 -10.88
C GLU A 159 8.36 -3.38 -9.74
N ALA A 160 9.12 -4.48 -9.66
CA ALA A 160 8.98 -5.43 -8.57
C ALA A 160 9.35 -4.79 -7.22
N VAL A 161 10.42 -3.99 -7.17
CA VAL A 161 10.83 -3.25 -5.97
C VAL A 161 9.79 -2.21 -5.58
N GLU A 162 9.29 -1.44 -6.54
CA GLU A 162 8.25 -0.41 -6.34
C GLU A 162 6.99 -1.03 -5.75
N ASN A 163 6.54 -2.15 -6.31
CA ASN A 163 5.33 -2.81 -5.85
C ASN A 163 5.49 -3.52 -4.51
N THR A 164 6.69 -3.86 -4.05
CA THR A 164 6.87 -4.72 -2.87
C THR A 164 7.50 -4.01 -1.67
N LEU A 165 8.51 -3.17 -1.89
CA LEU A 165 9.39 -2.66 -0.83
C LEU A 165 9.08 -1.21 -0.41
N ILE A 166 8.28 -0.47 -1.18
CA ILE A 166 7.94 0.94 -0.90
C ILE A 166 6.44 1.19 -0.73
N LYS A 167 5.72 0.19 -0.21
CA LYS A 167 4.26 0.25 -0.06
C LYS A 167 3.76 1.48 0.66
N ASP A 168 4.48 1.93 1.69
CA ASP A 168 4.09 3.11 2.47
C ASP A 168 4.16 4.39 1.62
N VAL A 169 5.12 4.49 0.70
CA VAL A 169 5.19 5.56 -0.30
C VAL A 169 3.99 5.45 -1.25
N GLN A 170 3.73 4.26 -1.83
CA GLN A 170 2.58 4.07 -2.72
C GLN A 170 1.25 4.41 -2.05
N MET A 171 1.06 3.98 -0.80
CA MET A 171 -0.09 4.32 0.04
C MET A 171 -0.21 5.83 0.25
N PHE A 172 0.88 6.51 0.60
CA PHE A 172 0.88 7.97 0.75
C PHE A 172 0.38 8.70 -0.51
N HIS A 173 0.69 8.14 -1.68
CA HIS A 173 0.38 8.74 -2.96
C HIS A 173 -0.98 8.34 -3.57
N THR A 174 -1.67 7.35 -2.99
CA THR A 174 -2.85 6.69 -3.59
C THR A 174 -3.98 7.64 -4.01
N PHE A 175 -4.15 8.77 -3.31
CA PHE A 175 -5.24 9.71 -3.58
C PHE A 175 -4.90 10.81 -4.58
N TYR A 176 -3.61 11.02 -4.88
CA TYR A 176 -3.21 12.14 -5.72
C TYR A 176 -3.58 11.92 -7.19
N GLY A 177 -3.83 13.01 -7.90
CA GLY A 177 -4.29 12.97 -9.30
C GLY A 177 -5.78 12.67 -9.47
N GLY A 178 -6.50 12.32 -8.39
CA GLY A 178 -7.92 11.99 -8.44
C GLY A 178 -8.87 13.20 -8.32
N GLU A 179 -10.01 13.09 -9.02
CA GLU A 179 -11.22 13.87 -8.76
C GLU A 179 -12.31 12.95 -8.18
N TYR A 180 -12.84 13.33 -7.03
CA TYR A 180 -13.69 12.50 -6.20
C TYR A 180 -15.09 13.08 -6.03
N PRO A 181 -16.14 12.30 -6.27
CA PRO A 181 -17.52 12.77 -6.17
C PRO A 181 -18.02 12.79 -4.71
N THR A 182 -18.92 13.73 -4.39
CA THR A 182 -19.63 13.76 -3.09
C THR A 182 -20.68 12.67 -2.97
N ARG A 183 -21.23 12.23 -4.10
CA ARG A 183 -22.11 11.06 -4.18
C ARG A 183 -21.26 9.81 -4.36
N LYS A 184 -21.64 8.72 -3.71
CA LYS A 184 -21.00 7.42 -3.91
C LYS A 184 -21.02 7.06 -5.39
N GLN A 185 -19.86 6.75 -5.95
CA GLN A 185 -19.73 6.16 -7.28
C GLN A 185 -18.91 4.89 -7.16
N SER A 186 -19.30 3.88 -7.94
CA SER A 186 -18.59 2.60 -8.01
C SER A 186 -18.09 2.39 -9.42
N ALA A 187 -16.87 1.86 -9.55
CA ALA A 187 -16.24 1.53 -10.81
C ALA A 187 -15.61 0.13 -10.72
N GLU A 188 -15.68 -0.62 -11.81
CA GLU A 188 -14.92 -1.86 -11.94
C GLU A 188 -13.43 -1.51 -12.01
N THR A 189 -12.64 -2.19 -11.20
CA THR A 189 -11.19 -2.03 -11.08
C THR A 189 -10.51 -3.39 -11.07
N ILE A 190 -9.19 -3.38 -11.00
CA ILE A 190 -8.40 -4.59 -10.83
C ILE A 190 -7.46 -4.44 -9.64
N LEU A 191 -7.18 -5.55 -8.98
CA LEU A 191 -6.11 -5.67 -8.00
C LEU A 191 -4.97 -6.51 -8.61
N PRO A 192 -3.70 -6.18 -8.32
CA PRO A 192 -2.59 -7.03 -8.71
C PRO A 192 -2.72 -8.43 -8.12
N ASN A 193 -2.40 -9.46 -8.91
CA ASN A 193 -2.34 -10.84 -8.41
C ASN A 193 -0.93 -11.11 -7.84
N PRO A 194 -0.77 -11.26 -6.51
CA PRO A 194 0.54 -11.43 -5.90
C PRO A 194 1.17 -12.81 -6.16
N PHE A 195 0.40 -13.77 -6.70
CA PHE A 195 0.89 -15.10 -7.06
C PHE A 195 1.30 -15.21 -8.53
N GLY A 196 1.24 -14.10 -9.27
CA GLY A 196 1.34 -14.08 -10.72
C GLY A 196 0.05 -14.54 -11.40
N GLY A 197 -0.06 -14.29 -12.71
CA GLY A 197 -1.28 -14.58 -13.47
C GLY A 197 -2.11 -13.31 -13.74
N GLN A 198 -3.40 -13.49 -14.01
CA GLN A 198 -4.27 -12.38 -14.39
C GLN A 198 -4.61 -11.49 -13.18
N PRO A 199 -4.76 -10.17 -13.36
CA PRO A 199 -5.25 -9.27 -12.32
C PRO A 199 -6.61 -9.71 -11.77
N ILE A 200 -6.85 -9.45 -10.49
CA ILE A 200 -8.07 -9.83 -9.79
C ILE A 200 -9.15 -8.76 -10.02
N PRO A 201 -10.30 -9.09 -10.62
CA PRO A 201 -11.40 -8.13 -10.75
C PRO A 201 -11.87 -7.63 -9.38
N ALA A 202 -12.11 -6.33 -9.28
CA ALA A 202 -12.54 -5.67 -8.06
C ALA A 202 -13.59 -4.60 -8.37
N LEU A 203 -14.31 -4.16 -7.33
CA LEU A 203 -15.21 -3.04 -7.36
C LEU A 203 -14.70 -1.98 -6.39
N THR A 204 -14.33 -0.80 -6.92
CA THR A 204 -13.96 0.34 -6.09
C THR A 204 -15.14 1.28 -5.97
N THR A 205 -15.53 1.59 -4.74
CA THR A 205 -16.48 2.65 -4.40
C THR A 205 -15.75 3.84 -3.80
N VAL A 206 -16.03 5.04 -4.30
CA VAL A 206 -15.40 6.27 -3.85
C VAL A 206 -16.44 7.30 -3.44
N GLN A 207 -16.15 8.05 -2.36
CA GLN A 207 -16.97 9.16 -1.92
C GLN A 207 -16.16 10.18 -1.12
N VAL A 208 -16.43 11.48 -1.35
CA VAL A 208 -16.02 12.55 -0.44
C VAL A 208 -16.98 12.59 0.75
N SER A 209 -16.47 12.34 1.95
CA SER A 209 -17.31 12.20 3.15
C SER A 209 -17.67 13.55 3.79
N ARG A 210 -16.88 14.60 3.56
CA ARG A 210 -17.13 15.93 4.13
C ARG A 210 -16.60 17.05 3.24
N LEU A 211 -17.51 17.81 2.62
CA LEU A 211 -17.23 19.11 2.04
C LEU A 211 -17.89 20.18 2.88
N GLN A 212 -17.11 20.82 3.74
CA GLN A 212 -17.52 22.08 4.36
C GLN A 212 -16.97 23.21 3.50
N LYS A 213 -17.88 24.02 2.93
CA LYS A 213 -17.51 25.25 2.23
C LYS A 213 -16.68 26.10 3.20
N ASN A 214 -15.44 26.44 2.82
CA ASN A 214 -14.43 27.15 3.62
C ASN A 214 -13.65 26.32 4.66
N SER A 215 -13.81 24.99 4.69
CA SER A 215 -12.93 24.15 5.52
C SER A 215 -11.49 24.18 4.99
N PRO A 216 -10.47 24.25 5.88
CA PRO A 216 -9.09 24.09 5.47
C PRO A 216 -8.81 22.68 4.94
N THR A 217 -9.61 21.68 5.33
CA THR A 217 -9.42 20.27 4.98
C THR A 217 -10.60 19.67 4.21
N CYS A 218 -10.32 18.60 3.47
CA CYS A 218 -11.29 17.75 2.78
C CYS A 218 -11.00 16.29 3.10
N THR A 219 -12.03 15.47 3.29
CA THR A 219 -11.88 14.03 3.55
C THR A 219 -12.44 13.20 2.41
N VAL A 220 -11.60 12.32 1.85
CA VAL A 220 -11.97 11.37 0.79
C VAL A 220 -11.88 9.96 1.34
N ARG A 221 -12.85 9.12 0.98
CA ARG A 221 -12.91 7.69 1.35
C ARG A 221 -13.03 6.82 0.12
N THR A 222 -12.29 5.73 0.09
CA THR A 222 -12.45 4.65 -0.89
C THR A 222 -12.66 3.33 -0.19
N THR A 223 -13.46 2.47 -0.81
CA THR A 223 -13.55 1.05 -0.46
C THR A 223 -13.33 0.26 -1.74
N GLN A 224 -12.47 -0.75 -1.71
CA GLN A 224 -12.26 -1.66 -2.82
C GLN A 224 -12.46 -3.08 -2.33
N GLU A 225 -13.27 -3.86 -3.04
CA GLU A 225 -13.56 -5.25 -2.71
C GLU A 225 -13.38 -6.11 -3.95
N ILE A 226 -12.90 -7.33 -3.79
CA ILE A 226 -12.82 -8.28 -4.91
C ILE A 226 -14.22 -8.60 -5.41
N ASP A 227 -14.38 -8.60 -6.73
CA ASP A 227 -15.61 -9.08 -7.38
C ASP A 227 -15.61 -10.61 -7.34
N GLN A 228 -16.27 -11.15 -6.30
CA GLN A 228 -16.39 -12.59 -6.10
C GLN A 228 -17.06 -13.31 -7.28
N GLY A 229 -17.88 -12.63 -8.08
CA GLY A 229 -18.49 -13.21 -9.26
C GLY A 229 -17.52 -13.39 -10.44
N LYS A 230 -16.40 -12.65 -10.46
CA LYS A 230 -15.45 -12.61 -11.59
C LYS A 230 -14.03 -13.10 -11.27
N ALA A 231 -13.66 -13.24 -10.01
CA ALA A 231 -12.30 -13.61 -9.60
C ALA A 231 -11.98 -15.13 -9.64
N GLY A 232 -12.77 -15.96 -10.32
CA GLY A 232 -12.62 -17.44 -10.30
C GLY A 232 -11.28 -17.91 -10.86
N ILE A 233 -10.74 -17.15 -11.81
CA ILE A 233 -9.41 -17.37 -12.41
C ILE A 233 -8.30 -17.16 -11.37
N PHE A 234 -8.45 -16.19 -10.46
CA PHE A 234 -7.47 -15.95 -9.40
C PHE A 234 -7.38 -17.13 -8.43
N ILE A 235 -8.49 -17.81 -8.12
CA ILE A 235 -8.48 -18.97 -7.23
C ILE A 235 -7.75 -20.16 -7.87
N ALA A 236 -7.89 -20.36 -9.18
CA ALA A 236 -7.11 -21.38 -9.89
C ALA A 236 -5.60 -21.09 -9.79
N ASP A 237 -5.18 -19.84 -10.00
CA ASP A 237 -3.79 -19.41 -9.83
C ASP A 237 -3.29 -19.59 -8.39
N LEU A 238 -4.13 -19.26 -7.39
CA LEU A 238 -3.83 -19.46 -5.96
C LEU A 238 -3.69 -20.94 -5.61
N LEU A 239 -4.63 -21.79 -6.00
CA LEU A 239 -4.60 -23.24 -5.72
C LEU A 239 -3.35 -23.87 -6.33
N LYS A 240 -3.02 -23.50 -7.57
CA LYS A 240 -1.80 -23.92 -8.25
C LYS A 240 -0.55 -23.45 -7.50
N ALA A 241 -0.49 -22.20 -7.06
CA ALA A 241 0.62 -21.66 -6.27
C ALA A 241 0.79 -22.37 -4.91
N LEU A 242 -0.31 -22.84 -4.32
CA LEU A 242 -0.32 -23.62 -3.08
C LEU A 242 -0.07 -25.13 -3.29
N GLY A 243 0.12 -25.59 -4.53
CA GLY A 243 0.29 -27.01 -4.84
C GLY A 243 -0.96 -27.85 -4.59
N MET A 244 -2.12 -27.22 -4.55
CA MET A 244 -3.42 -27.88 -4.37
C MET A 244 -3.97 -28.33 -5.73
N PRO A 245 -4.83 -29.37 -5.78
CA PRO A 245 -5.49 -29.77 -7.01
C PRO A 245 -6.24 -28.59 -7.63
N GLU A 246 -6.05 -28.37 -8.94
CA GLU A 246 -6.84 -27.38 -9.67
C GLU A 246 -8.33 -27.74 -9.55
N ALA A 247 -9.15 -26.74 -9.21
CA ALA A 247 -10.59 -26.88 -9.29
C ALA A 247 -10.98 -27.15 -10.76
N LYS A 248 -11.76 -28.21 -10.97
CA LYS A 248 -12.13 -28.72 -12.30
C LYS A 248 -13.48 -28.20 -12.77
N THR A 249 -14.28 -27.65 -11.86
CA THR A 249 -15.60 -27.10 -12.18
C THR A 249 -15.75 -25.65 -11.70
N ARG A 250 -16.72 -24.95 -12.29
CA ARG A 250 -17.07 -23.59 -11.87
C ARG A 250 -17.64 -23.58 -10.45
N GLU A 251 -18.40 -24.61 -10.10
CA GLU A 251 -19.00 -24.77 -8.77
C GLU A 251 -17.93 -24.94 -7.67
N GLU A 252 -16.87 -25.71 -7.94
CA GLU A 252 -15.73 -25.87 -7.01
C GLU A 252 -15.00 -24.54 -6.78
N LEU A 253 -14.86 -23.71 -7.82
CA LEU A 253 -14.30 -22.36 -7.72
C LEU A 253 -15.21 -21.43 -6.91
N GLU A 254 -16.52 -21.44 -7.19
CA GLU A 254 -17.56 -20.67 -6.46
C GLU A 254 -17.66 -21.06 -4.98
N GLU A 255 -17.42 -22.32 -4.63
CA GLU A 255 -17.38 -22.77 -3.24
C GLU A 255 -16.10 -22.31 -2.53
N ALA A 256 -14.94 -22.38 -3.19
CA ALA A 256 -13.67 -21.86 -2.67
C ALA A 256 -13.76 -20.34 -2.39
N PHE A 257 -14.53 -19.59 -3.17
CA PHE A 257 -14.78 -18.17 -2.95
C PHE A 257 -15.46 -17.81 -1.64
N LYS A 258 -16.32 -18.68 -1.08
CA LYS A 258 -16.98 -18.42 0.22
C LYS A 258 -15.96 -18.24 1.35
N TYR A 259 -14.76 -18.76 1.14
CA TYR A 259 -13.65 -18.72 2.06
C TYR A 259 -12.62 -17.64 1.74
N PHE A 260 -12.82 -16.88 0.65
CA PHE A 260 -11.93 -15.82 0.24
C PHE A 260 -12.64 -14.48 0.11
N SER A 261 -12.15 -13.49 0.84
CA SER A 261 -12.59 -12.10 0.70
C SER A 261 -11.41 -11.18 0.93
N LEU A 262 -11.30 -10.14 0.12
CA LEU A 262 -10.37 -9.06 0.37
C LEU A 262 -11.13 -7.75 0.23
N ARG A 263 -11.03 -6.93 1.27
CA ARG A 263 -11.62 -5.61 1.35
C ARG A 263 -10.60 -4.62 1.83
N ASP A 264 -10.44 -3.57 1.07
CA ASP A 264 -9.59 -2.44 1.37
C ASP A 264 -10.42 -1.21 1.62
N GLU A 265 -10.10 -0.49 2.67
CA GLU A 265 -10.66 0.81 3.01
C GLU A 265 -9.51 1.80 3.10
N ALA A 266 -9.64 2.95 2.44
CA ALA A 266 -8.70 4.04 2.56
C ALA A 266 -9.44 5.34 2.86
N GLU A 267 -8.82 6.19 3.67
CA GLU A 267 -9.29 7.53 3.98
C GLU A 267 -8.11 8.49 4.01
N ILE A 268 -8.25 9.63 3.36
CA ILE A 268 -7.32 10.75 3.47
C ILE A 268 -8.06 11.98 3.97
N GLU A 269 -7.49 12.67 4.96
CA GLU A 269 -7.80 14.07 5.24
C GLU A 269 -6.70 14.94 4.64
N LEU A 270 -7.06 15.77 3.66
CA LEU A 270 -6.12 16.58 2.90
C LEU A 270 -6.24 18.06 3.29
N GLN A 271 -5.12 18.72 3.51
CA GLN A 271 -5.05 20.18 3.63
C GLN A 271 -5.17 20.82 2.24
N VAL A 272 -6.35 21.34 1.91
CA VAL A 272 -6.75 21.76 0.55
C VAL A 272 -5.76 22.73 -0.10
N LYS A 273 -5.28 23.72 0.66
CA LYS A 273 -4.36 24.77 0.17
C LYS A 273 -2.97 24.28 -0.19
N THR A 274 -2.46 23.26 0.50
CA THR A 274 -1.08 22.79 0.34
C THR A 274 -0.99 21.45 -0.35
N GLY A 275 -2.10 20.71 -0.37
CA GLY A 275 -2.13 19.33 -0.84
C GLY A 275 -1.35 18.38 0.07
N TRP A 276 -0.96 18.75 1.30
CA TRP A 276 -0.39 17.80 2.26
C TRP A 276 -1.50 17.00 2.95
N PRO A 277 -1.32 15.69 3.21
CA PRO A 277 -2.21 14.95 4.08
C PRO A 277 -2.06 15.45 5.51
N VAL A 278 -3.17 15.62 6.20
CA VAL A 278 -3.23 15.79 7.66
C VAL A 278 -3.21 14.42 8.31
N SER A 279 -4.03 13.52 7.79
CA SER A 279 -4.05 12.12 8.16
C SER A 279 -4.36 11.23 6.95
N LEU A 280 -3.89 10.00 7.01
CA LEU A 280 -4.14 8.97 6.01
C LEU A 280 -4.31 7.65 6.74
N ARG A 281 -5.32 6.87 6.37
CA ARG A 281 -5.58 5.56 6.95
C ARG A 281 -5.87 4.56 5.84
N PHE A 282 -5.22 3.40 5.92
CA PHE A 282 -5.57 2.22 5.14
C PHE A 282 -5.92 1.08 6.07
N LYS A 283 -6.90 0.29 5.67
CA LYS A 283 -7.27 -0.94 6.34
C LYS A 283 -7.55 -2.00 5.29
N ARG A 284 -6.79 -3.09 5.33
CA ARG A 284 -7.05 -4.29 4.54
C ARG A 284 -7.59 -5.38 5.45
N VAL A 285 -8.70 -5.98 5.06
CA VAL A 285 -9.26 -7.18 5.68
C VAL A 285 -9.21 -8.29 4.65
N ALA A 286 -8.36 -9.29 4.89
CA ALA A 286 -8.23 -10.47 4.05
C ALA A 286 -8.71 -11.70 4.83
N LYS A 287 -9.68 -12.41 4.27
CA LYS A 287 -10.12 -13.72 4.76
C LYS A 287 -9.66 -14.76 3.75
N MET A 288 -9.03 -15.81 4.25
CA MET A 288 -8.65 -16.97 3.46
C MET A 288 -8.85 -18.23 4.32
N MET A 289 -9.77 -19.10 3.91
CA MET A 289 -10.16 -20.29 4.69
C MET A 289 -10.58 -19.90 6.12
N SER A 290 -9.90 -20.44 7.13
CA SER A 290 -10.10 -20.14 8.55
C SER A 290 -9.30 -18.95 9.06
N THR A 291 -8.47 -18.33 8.21
CA THR A 291 -7.63 -17.20 8.59
C THR A 291 -8.31 -15.88 8.23
N LEU A 292 -8.40 -14.99 9.20
CA LEU A 292 -8.77 -13.59 9.01
C LEU A 292 -7.57 -12.72 9.40
N GLN A 293 -7.05 -11.95 8.45
CA GLN A 293 -5.99 -10.97 8.67
C GLN A 293 -6.55 -9.57 8.48
N THR A 294 -6.25 -8.68 9.42
CA THR A 294 -6.52 -7.25 9.32
C THR A 294 -5.20 -6.50 9.44
N ASP A 295 -4.85 -5.75 8.39
CA ASP A 295 -3.71 -4.85 8.38
C ASP A 295 -4.22 -3.42 8.40
N THR A 296 -3.78 -2.60 9.35
CA THR A 296 -4.13 -1.18 9.44
C THR A 296 -2.87 -0.34 9.37
N TYR A 297 -2.85 0.61 8.45
CA TYR A 297 -1.80 1.62 8.31
C TYR A 297 -2.39 2.98 8.62
N SER A 298 -1.69 3.80 9.38
CA SER A 298 -2.06 5.20 9.59
C SER A 298 -0.84 6.10 9.51
N PHE A 299 -1.00 7.23 8.83
CA PHE A 299 -0.02 8.31 8.75
C PHE A 299 -0.67 9.52 9.38
N THR A 300 -0.04 10.10 10.39
CA THR A 300 -0.52 11.31 11.05
C THR A 300 0.59 12.34 11.05
N ILE A 301 0.30 13.53 10.54
CA ILE A 301 1.27 14.62 10.53
C ILE A 301 1.69 14.97 11.97
N LYS A 302 3.00 15.06 12.23
CA LYS A 302 3.52 15.59 13.50
C LYS A 302 3.52 17.12 13.43
N GLN A 303 3.00 17.74 14.49
CA GLN A 303 3.02 19.20 14.67
C GLN A 303 4.42 19.69 15.01
#